data_AF-A0A1I0YSE4-F1
#
_entry.id   AF-A0A1I0YSE4-F1
#
_cell.length_a   1.000
_cell.length_b   1.000
_cell.length_c   1.000
_cell.angle_alpha   90.00
_cell.angle_beta   90.00
_cell.angle_gamma   90.00
#
_symmetry.space_group_name_H-M   'P 1'
#
loop_
_entity.id
_entity.type
_entity.pdbx_description
1 polymer ?
#
loop_
_entity_poly.entity_id
_entity_poly.type
_entity_poly.pdbx_seq_one_letter_code
_entity_poly.pdbx_strand_id
1 'polypeptide(L)'
;MSTFFGLVTLLAMVAGGYFLVRLIICFIKGDDKAFYSKRLGIAFAVFLIGGVGAAATQTPEQKAAYEAQRQAQEQEKQQKLAEKEAAEAKKESIKEQPAKEKEHDIDVLTRAGHPKYYGSVKESHKVWKDLEDTEKIIFGDSKGNSVDKAIISMSAYKDEDLIRSISIDFTKFDAAPPSDLDSILRLTAEYIPFDVLDQYYQYGGSKKIVSNDTDKPRKECYVISYHLTPNGKDGYYKKEHQYSGSVDVIITYTDNTPQYINIQFGTPKWMGFLSKNGYHSEEWNCNLYDYR
;
A
#
# COMPACT_ATOMS: atom_id res chain seq x y z
N MET A 1 63.15 7.27 4.35
CA MET A 1 62.32 7.69 3.19
C MET A 1 60.82 7.51 3.44
N SER A 2 60.36 6.38 3.96
CA SER A 2 58.92 6.18 4.27
C SER A 2 58.35 7.19 5.27
N THR A 3 59.11 7.58 6.28
CA THR A 3 58.71 8.61 7.27
C THR A 3 58.51 9.99 6.67
N PHE A 4 59.31 10.37 5.66
CA PHE A 4 59.13 11.63 4.93
C PHE A 4 57.83 11.62 4.12
N PHE A 5 57.58 10.55 3.35
CA PHE A 5 56.32 10.42 2.58
C PHE A 5 55.09 10.31 3.48
N GLY A 6 55.19 9.65 4.64
CA GLY A 6 54.12 9.61 5.64
C GLY A 6 53.77 11.00 6.18
N LEU A 7 54.77 11.83 6.48
CA LEU A 7 54.58 13.18 7.00
C LEU A 7 53.98 14.12 5.94
N VAL A 8 54.43 13.99 4.68
CA VAL A 8 53.85 14.72 3.54
C VAL A 8 52.38 14.32 3.31
N THR A 9 52.06 13.03 3.43
CA THR A 9 50.69 12.52 3.26
C THR A 9 49.76 13.00 4.38
N LEU A 10 50.25 13.06 5.62
CA LEU A 10 49.51 13.61 6.76
C LEU A 10 49.20 15.11 6.55
N LEU A 11 50.20 15.89 6.15
CA LEU A 11 50.01 17.33 5.86
C LEU A 11 49.02 17.56 4.71
N ALA A 12 49.06 16.70 3.68
CA ALA A 12 48.11 16.75 2.57
C ALA A 12 46.66 16.44 3.01
N MET A 13 46.47 15.49 3.94
CA MET A 13 45.14 15.21 4.51
C MET A 13 44.58 16.39 5.30
N VAL A 14 45.40 17.02 6.15
CA VAL A 14 44.98 18.18 6.95
C VAL A 14 44.63 19.37 6.04
N ALA A 15 45.47 19.65 5.04
CA ALA A 15 45.20 20.70 4.05
C ALA A 15 43.94 20.39 3.22
N GLY A 16 43.76 19.14 2.77
CA GLY A 16 42.60 18.68 2.03
C GLY A 16 41.31 18.86 2.83
N GLY A 17 41.28 18.45 4.09
CA GLY A 17 40.14 18.66 4.99
C GLY A 17 39.78 20.14 5.16
N TYR A 18 40.78 21.00 5.37
CA TYR A 18 40.56 22.45 5.48
C TYR A 18 39.94 23.04 4.21
N PHE A 19 40.46 22.68 3.02
CA PHE A 19 39.93 23.18 1.75
C PHE A 19 38.52 22.65 1.46
N LEU A 20 38.21 21.42 1.86
CA LEU A 20 36.89 20.81 1.68
C LEU A 20 35.83 21.51 2.56
N VAL A 21 36.15 21.78 3.83
CA VAL A 21 35.25 22.53 4.73
C VAL A 21 35.02 23.97 4.22
N ARG A 22 36.08 24.66 3.78
CA ARG A 22 35.95 26.00 3.19
C ARG A 22 35.11 25.99 1.91
N LEU A 23 35.24 24.96 1.08
CA LEU A 23 34.45 24.80 -0.14
C LEU A 23 32.96 24.59 0.18
N ILE A 24 32.63 23.79 1.20
CA ILE A 24 31.25 23.65 1.69
C ILE A 24 30.69 24.99 2.19
N ILE A 25 31.47 25.77 2.95
CA ILE A 25 31.05 27.10 3.44
C ILE A 25 30.81 28.07 2.27
N CYS A 26 31.68 28.09 1.26
CA CYS A 26 31.47 28.90 0.04
C CYS A 26 30.24 28.44 -0.76
N PHE A 27 29.90 27.15 -0.73
CA PHE A 27 28.66 26.65 -1.33
C PHE A 27 27.40 27.22 -0.67
N ILE A 28 27.45 27.47 0.64
CA ILE A 28 26.33 28.02 1.42
C ILE A 28 26.27 29.56 1.29
N LYS A 29 27.42 30.24 1.22
CA LYS A 29 27.50 31.72 1.25
C LYS A 29 27.57 32.40 -0.13
N GLY A 30 27.72 31.65 -1.22
CA GLY A 30 27.74 32.20 -2.59
C GLY A 30 29.05 32.87 -3.02
N ASP A 31 30.15 32.63 -2.28
CA ASP A 31 31.48 33.17 -2.56
C ASP A 31 32.20 32.42 -3.70
N ASP A 32 33.34 32.96 -4.17
CA ASP A 32 34.10 32.42 -5.31
C ASP A 32 34.67 31.01 -5.07
N LYS A 33 34.02 30.02 -5.70
CA LYS A 33 34.26 28.58 -5.53
C LYS A 33 35.49 28.08 -6.31
N ALA A 34 35.90 28.80 -7.36
CA ALA A 34 36.95 28.36 -8.27
C ALA A 34 38.34 28.35 -7.62
N PHE A 35 38.54 29.19 -6.61
CA PHE A 35 39.79 29.29 -5.88
C PHE A 35 40.06 28.06 -4.99
N TYR A 36 39.04 27.61 -4.25
CA TYR A 36 39.17 26.50 -3.30
C TYR A 36 39.15 25.13 -3.97
N SER A 37 38.39 24.96 -5.06
CA SER A 37 38.33 23.70 -5.81
C SER A 37 39.66 23.34 -6.48
N LYS A 38 40.36 24.33 -7.07
CA LYS A 38 41.69 24.12 -7.69
C LYS A 38 42.73 23.66 -6.66
N ARG A 39 42.72 24.25 -5.45
CA ARG A 39 43.67 23.89 -4.38
C ARG A 39 43.35 22.55 -3.72
N LEU A 40 42.06 22.20 -3.63
CA LEU A 40 41.64 20.86 -3.21
C LEU A 40 42.13 19.80 -4.21
N GLY A 41 42.06 20.07 -5.52
CA GLY A 41 42.61 19.18 -6.55
C GLY A 41 44.12 18.97 -6.42
N ILE A 42 44.89 20.01 -6.11
CA ILE A 42 46.33 19.90 -5.88
C ILE A 42 46.64 19.07 -4.62
N ALA A 43 45.91 19.31 -3.52
CA ALA A 43 46.08 18.52 -2.29
C ALA A 43 45.80 17.03 -2.52
N PHE A 44 44.78 16.72 -3.34
CA PHE A 44 44.46 15.35 -3.72
C PHE A 44 45.55 14.70 -4.58
N ALA A 45 46.12 15.42 -5.53
CA ALA A 45 47.23 14.92 -6.34
C ALA A 45 48.48 14.63 -5.49
N VAL A 46 48.82 15.51 -4.54
CA VAL A 46 49.95 15.31 -3.61
C VAL A 46 49.69 14.12 -2.68
N PHE A 47 48.45 13.90 -2.25
CA PHE A 47 48.05 12.73 -1.47
C PHE A 47 48.26 11.41 -2.24
N LEU A 48 47.86 11.35 -3.52
CA LEU A 48 48.05 10.16 -4.35
C LEU A 48 49.54 9.86 -4.59
N ILE A 49 50.35 10.87 -4.88
CA ILE A 49 51.79 10.71 -5.10
C ILE A 49 52.50 10.28 -3.80
N GLY A 50 52.10 10.84 -2.65
CA GLY A 50 52.60 10.45 -1.33
C GLY A 50 52.25 9.01 -0.96
N GLY A 51 51.03 8.57 -1.23
CA GLY A 51 50.57 7.20 -1.00
C GLY A 51 51.31 6.16 -1.84
N VAL A 52 51.52 6.44 -3.14
CA VAL A 52 52.28 5.56 -4.04
C VAL A 52 53.76 5.52 -3.65
N GLY A 53 54.35 6.65 -3.26
CA GLY A 53 55.73 6.72 -2.76
C GLY A 53 55.95 5.97 -1.45
N ALA A 54 54.97 6.00 -0.53
CA ALA A 54 55.01 5.21 0.71
C ALA A 54 54.93 3.71 0.42
N ALA A 55 54.07 3.28 -0.51
CA ALA A 55 53.93 1.88 -0.91
C ALA A 55 55.19 1.32 -1.63
N ALA A 56 55.91 2.16 -2.38
CA ALA A 56 57.15 1.79 -3.05
C ALA A 56 58.36 1.59 -2.09
N THR A 57 58.24 2.01 -0.83
CA THR A 57 59.32 1.90 0.18
C THR A 57 59.02 0.88 1.28
N GLN A 58 57.94 0.10 1.16
CA GLN A 58 57.57 -0.94 2.12
C GLN A 58 58.51 -2.14 2.01
N THR A 59 58.95 -2.64 3.17
CA THR A 59 59.77 -3.84 3.29
C THR A 59 58.94 -5.10 2.97
N PRO A 60 59.56 -6.22 2.58
CA PRO A 60 58.86 -7.45 2.22
C PRO A 60 57.90 -7.97 3.31
N GLU A 61 58.23 -7.77 4.59
CA GLU A 61 57.38 -8.16 5.73
C GLU A 61 56.05 -7.39 5.81
N GLN A 62 56.04 -6.10 5.43
CA GLN A 62 54.81 -5.30 5.48
C GLN A 62 53.85 -5.65 4.33
N LYS A 63 54.40 -6.06 3.17
CA LYS A 63 53.59 -6.56 2.05
C LYS A 63 52.92 -7.89 2.40
N ALA A 64 53.64 -8.80 3.07
CA ALA A 64 53.08 -10.07 3.52
C ALA A 64 51.95 -9.88 4.56
N ALA A 65 52.10 -8.94 5.50
CA ALA A 65 51.06 -8.63 6.48
C ALA A 65 49.80 -8.01 5.83
N TYR A 66 49.99 -7.16 4.81
CA TYR A 66 48.88 -6.55 4.07
C TYR A 66 48.13 -7.57 3.21
N GLU A 67 48.84 -8.48 2.56
CA GLU A 67 48.23 -9.57 1.77
C GLU A 67 47.45 -10.55 2.65
N ALA A 68 47.99 -10.91 3.82
CA ALA A 68 47.29 -11.75 4.80
C ALA A 68 45.99 -11.06 5.32
N GLN A 69 46.04 -9.75 5.57
CA GLN A 69 44.87 -9.00 5.99
C GLN A 69 43.81 -8.90 4.87
N ARG A 70 44.24 -8.78 3.61
CA ARG A 70 43.33 -8.76 2.46
C ARG A 70 42.63 -10.12 2.27
N GLN A 71 43.36 -11.22 2.44
CA GLN A 71 42.79 -12.57 2.37
C GLN A 71 41.79 -12.83 3.51
N ALA A 72 42.08 -12.38 4.73
CA ALA A 72 41.15 -12.48 5.86
C ALA A 72 39.85 -11.69 5.61
N GLN A 73 39.94 -10.47 5.04
CA GLN A 73 38.76 -9.70 4.65
C GLN A 73 37.97 -10.33 3.51
N GLU A 74 38.64 -10.92 2.51
CA GLU A 74 37.96 -11.64 1.43
C GLU A 74 37.23 -12.88 1.96
N GLN A 75 37.82 -13.62 2.90
CA GLN A 75 37.16 -14.75 3.57
C GLN A 75 35.97 -14.32 4.43
N GLU A 76 36.10 -13.24 5.22
CA GLU A 76 34.99 -12.70 6.01
C GLU A 76 33.85 -12.20 5.11
N LYS A 77 34.18 -11.59 3.97
CA LYS A 77 33.20 -11.13 2.98
C LYS A 77 32.51 -12.30 2.29
N GLN A 78 33.24 -13.38 1.97
CA GLN A 78 32.65 -14.61 1.42
C GLN A 78 31.77 -15.33 2.45
N GLN A 79 32.17 -15.39 3.72
CA GLN A 79 31.33 -15.94 4.79
C GLN A 79 30.05 -15.13 4.98
N LYS A 80 30.13 -13.79 4.98
CA LYS A 80 28.93 -12.93 5.06
C LYS A 80 28.05 -13.05 3.82
N LEU A 81 28.62 -13.25 2.62
CA LEU A 81 27.84 -13.52 1.41
C LEU A 81 27.12 -14.87 1.53
N ALA A 82 27.84 -15.92 1.92
CA ALA A 82 27.28 -17.27 2.08
C ALA A 82 26.22 -17.32 3.20
N GLU A 83 26.39 -16.57 4.28
CA GLU A 83 25.40 -16.48 5.37
C GLU A 83 24.16 -15.68 4.94
N LYS A 84 24.35 -14.64 4.10
CA LYS A 84 23.24 -13.89 3.49
C LYS A 84 22.49 -14.73 2.45
N GLU A 85 23.21 -15.48 1.61
CA GLU A 85 22.64 -16.43 0.65
C GLU A 85 21.95 -17.59 1.35
N ALA A 86 22.49 -18.10 2.47
CA ALA A 86 21.82 -19.13 3.28
C ALA A 86 20.59 -18.58 4.02
N ALA A 87 20.58 -17.30 4.41
CA ALA A 87 19.42 -16.64 4.99
C ALA A 87 18.34 -16.32 3.93
N GLU A 88 18.74 -15.95 2.71
CA GLU A 88 17.85 -15.79 1.55
C GLU A 88 17.30 -17.15 1.08
N ALA A 89 18.13 -18.19 1.01
CA ALA A 89 17.70 -19.56 0.72
C ALA A 89 16.79 -20.13 1.83
N LYS A 90 17.00 -19.78 3.10
CA LYS A 90 16.02 -20.08 4.17
C LYS A 90 14.72 -19.31 4.00
N LYS A 91 14.75 -18.06 3.54
CA LYS A 91 13.53 -17.29 3.19
C LYS A 91 12.83 -17.83 1.93
N GLU A 92 13.56 -18.37 0.96
CA GLU A 92 13.00 -19.01 -0.24
C GLU A 92 12.49 -20.43 0.05
N SER A 93 13.16 -21.20 0.91
CA SER A 93 12.67 -22.53 1.34
C SER A 93 11.44 -22.45 2.27
N ILE A 94 11.15 -21.30 2.88
CA ILE A 94 9.88 -21.03 3.56
C ILE A 94 8.79 -20.59 2.54
N LYS A 95 9.16 -20.15 1.34
CA LYS A 95 8.23 -19.83 0.23
C LYS A 95 7.89 -21.02 -0.65
N GLU A 96 8.61 -22.13 -0.56
CA GLU A 96 8.22 -23.42 -1.14
C GLU A 96 7.40 -24.26 -0.15
N GLN A 97 6.34 -23.67 0.40
CA GLN A 97 5.11 -24.44 0.53
C GLN A 97 4.60 -24.74 -0.88
N PRO A 98 3.96 -25.90 -1.13
CA PRO A 98 3.45 -26.22 -2.46
C PRO A 98 2.64 -25.03 -2.92
N ALA A 99 2.90 -24.55 -4.14
CA ALA A 99 2.12 -23.50 -4.76
C ALA A 99 0.65 -23.90 -4.62
N LYS A 100 -0.03 -23.34 -3.61
CA LYS A 100 -1.48 -23.33 -3.53
C LYS A 100 -1.87 -22.77 -4.89
N GLU A 101 -2.57 -23.58 -5.66
CA GLU A 101 -3.28 -23.14 -6.84
C GLU A 101 -3.90 -21.79 -6.49
N LYS A 102 -3.46 -20.71 -7.18
CA LYS A 102 -3.88 -19.36 -6.82
C LYS A 102 -5.39 -19.31 -7.00
N GLU A 103 -6.10 -19.36 -5.88
CA GLU A 103 -7.54 -19.21 -5.83
C GLU A 103 -7.92 -17.91 -6.56
N HIS A 104 -8.96 -18.00 -7.39
CA HIS A 104 -9.42 -16.86 -8.16
C HIS A 104 -10.03 -15.81 -7.21
N ASP A 105 -9.86 -14.51 -7.51
CA ASP A 105 -10.29 -13.45 -6.59
C ASP A 105 -11.80 -13.48 -6.31
N ILE A 106 -12.60 -13.91 -7.29
CA ILE A 106 -14.04 -14.13 -7.08
C ILE A 106 -14.32 -15.25 -6.08
N ASP A 107 -13.54 -16.34 -6.11
CA ASP A 107 -13.72 -17.45 -5.16
C ASP A 107 -13.41 -16.97 -3.74
N VAL A 108 -12.38 -16.14 -3.58
CA VAL A 108 -12.05 -15.47 -2.30
C VAL A 108 -13.24 -14.66 -1.77
N LEU A 109 -13.91 -13.90 -2.64
CA LEU A 109 -15.05 -13.05 -2.27
C LEU A 109 -16.35 -13.82 -2.02
N THR A 110 -16.48 -15.04 -2.56
CA THR A 110 -17.71 -15.87 -2.46
C THR A 110 -17.52 -17.06 -1.52
N ARG A 111 -16.42 -17.07 -0.74
CA ARG A 111 -16.17 -18.11 0.26
C ARG A 111 -17.35 -18.23 1.22
N ALA A 112 -17.75 -19.47 1.49
CA ALA A 112 -18.83 -19.75 2.43
C ALA A 112 -18.58 -19.09 3.79
N GLY A 113 -19.56 -18.30 4.25
CA GLY A 113 -19.47 -17.59 5.51
C GLY A 113 -18.74 -16.25 5.45
N HIS A 114 -18.38 -15.74 4.25
CA HIS A 114 -17.83 -14.39 4.11
C HIS A 114 -18.69 -13.34 4.86
N PRO A 115 -18.06 -12.32 5.44
CA PRO A 115 -18.76 -11.32 6.22
C PRO A 115 -19.71 -10.49 5.34
N LYS A 116 -20.79 -10.04 5.97
CA LYS A 116 -21.72 -9.06 5.42
C LYS A 116 -21.46 -7.69 6.02
N TYR A 117 -22.03 -6.64 5.43
CA TYR A 117 -22.14 -5.35 6.11
C TYR A 117 -22.85 -5.55 7.45
N TYR A 118 -22.42 -4.87 8.52
CA TYR A 118 -22.84 -5.17 9.90
C TYR A 118 -22.55 -6.60 10.42
N GLY A 119 -21.74 -7.38 9.71
CA GLY A 119 -21.19 -8.64 10.20
C GLY A 119 -20.04 -8.44 11.20
N SER A 120 -19.39 -9.55 11.56
CA SER A 120 -18.28 -9.59 12.52
C SER A 120 -16.91 -9.56 11.84
N VAL A 121 -16.05 -8.64 12.28
CA VAL A 121 -14.63 -8.61 11.89
C VAL A 121 -13.91 -9.87 12.36
N LYS A 122 -14.14 -10.32 13.60
CA LYS A 122 -13.54 -11.54 14.15
C LYS A 122 -13.91 -12.80 13.36
N GLU A 123 -15.16 -12.92 12.92
CA GLU A 123 -15.56 -14.05 12.09
C GLU A 123 -14.92 -13.97 10.70
N SER A 124 -14.72 -12.77 10.13
CA SER A 124 -14.04 -12.62 8.84
C SER A 124 -12.60 -13.15 8.84
N HIS A 125 -11.87 -12.99 9.95
CA HIS A 125 -10.54 -13.58 10.13
C HIS A 125 -10.57 -15.11 10.04
N LYS A 126 -11.65 -15.77 10.46
CA LYS A 126 -11.75 -17.24 10.37
C LYS A 126 -11.95 -17.70 8.94
N VAL A 127 -12.74 -16.95 8.15
CA VAL A 127 -13.04 -17.26 6.74
C VAL A 127 -11.80 -17.10 5.87
N TRP A 128 -11.02 -16.05 6.11
CA TRP A 128 -9.84 -15.71 5.32
C TRP A 128 -8.52 -15.92 6.07
N LYS A 129 -8.52 -16.81 7.07
CA LYS A 129 -7.35 -17.10 7.91
C LYS A 129 -6.11 -17.43 7.10
N ASP A 130 -6.29 -18.19 6.01
CA ASP A 130 -5.20 -18.64 5.16
C ASP A 130 -4.74 -17.58 4.14
N LEU A 131 -5.38 -16.41 4.12
CA LEU A 131 -5.06 -15.27 3.26
C LEU A 131 -4.52 -14.06 4.05
N GLU A 132 -4.38 -14.14 5.39
CA GLU A 132 -3.91 -13.03 6.22
C GLU A 132 -2.54 -12.49 5.78
N ASP A 133 -1.66 -13.36 5.28
CA ASP A 133 -0.32 -12.98 4.80
C ASP A 133 -0.28 -12.51 3.32
N THR A 134 -1.41 -12.52 2.62
CA THR A 134 -1.47 -12.24 1.16
C THR A 134 -1.69 -10.78 0.79
N GLU A 135 -2.01 -9.93 1.78
CA GLU A 135 -2.40 -8.52 1.58
C GLU A 135 -3.67 -8.32 0.70
N LYS A 136 -4.36 -9.39 0.30
CA LYS A 136 -5.59 -9.32 -0.51
C LYS A 136 -6.80 -8.80 0.27
N ILE A 137 -6.79 -8.93 1.60
CA ILE A 137 -7.88 -8.55 2.50
C ILE A 137 -7.38 -7.49 3.48
N ILE A 138 -8.08 -6.36 3.59
CA ILE A 138 -7.93 -5.42 4.72
C ILE A 138 -9.05 -5.66 5.72
N PHE A 139 -8.69 -6.11 6.93
CA PHE A 139 -9.64 -6.33 8.02
C PHE A 139 -10.01 -5.03 8.74
N GLY A 140 -11.21 -4.98 9.33
CA GLY A 140 -11.75 -3.76 9.94
C GLY A 140 -10.99 -3.26 11.18
N ASP A 141 -10.19 -4.12 11.80
CA ASP A 141 -9.33 -3.82 12.96
C ASP A 141 -7.86 -3.58 12.58
N SER A 142 -7.53 -3.65 11.28
CA SER A 142 -6.17 -3.45 10.80
C SER A 142 -5.70 -2.01 11.00
N LYS A 143 -4.59 -1.83 11.70
CA LYS A 143 -4.00 -0.51 11.94
C LYS A 143 -3.22 -0.06 10.71
N GLY A 144 -3.86 0.78 9.88
CA GLY A 144 -3.21 1.63 8.89
C GLY A 144 -2.45 0.86 7.82
N ASN A 145 -3.14 0.33 6.82
CA ASN A 145 -2.51 -0.12 5.58
C ASN A 145 -3.36 0.30 4.38
N SER A 146 -2.81 1.20 3.57
CA SER A 146 -3.04 1.17 2.14
C SER A 146 -2.20 0.02 1.62
N VAL A 147 -2.80 -1.14 1.38
CA VAL A 147 -2.14 -2.22 0.65
C VAL A 147 -2.56 -2.11 -0.79
N ASP A 148 -1.58 -1.92 -1.67
CA ASP A 148 -1.77 -1.70 -3.11
C ASP A 148 -2.48 -2.87 -3.82
N LYS A 149 -2.65 -4.01 -3.15
CA LYS A 149 -3.16 -5.28 -3.67
C LYS A 149 -4.49 -5.73 -3.08
N ALA A 150 -5.08 -5.01 -2.13
CA ALA A 150 -6.31 -5.46 -1.49
C ALA A 150 -7.48 -5.43 -2.47
N ILE A 151 -8.10 -6.59 -2.69
CA ILE A 151 -9.31 -6.75 -3.50
C ILE A 151 -10.57 -6.46 -2.69
N ILE A 152 -10.50 -6.58 -1.36
CA ILE A 152 -11.57 -6.22 -0.44
C ILE A 152 -11.00 -5.58 0.82
N SER A 153 -11.70 -4.55 1.28
CA SER A 153 -11.40 -3.85 2.52
C SER A 153 -12.65 -3.65 3.33
N MET A 154 -12.49 -3.75 4.65
CA MET A 154 -13.55 -3.53 5.62
C MET A 154 -13.11 -2.46 6.60
N SER A 155 -14.07 -1.73 7.17
CA SER A 155 -13.80 -0.85 8.31
C SER A 155 -14.70 -1.17 9.48
N ALA A 156 -14.18 -1.02 10.69
CA ALA A 156 -14.92 -1.02 11.94
C ALA A 156 -14.46 0.17 12.79
N TYR A 157 -15.25 0.55 13.79
CA TYR A 157 -14.73 1.48 14.79
C TYR A 157 -13.70 0.79 15.67
N LYS A 158 -12.86 1.62 16.29
CA LYS A 158 -11.80 1.13 17.16
C LYS A 158 -12.38 0.25 18.27
N ASP A 159 -11.80 -0.94 18.41
CA ASP A 159 -12.17 -1.93 19.42
C ASP A 159 -13.61 -2.48 19.26
N GLU A 160 -14.26 -2.25 18.11
CA GLU A 160 -15.57 -2.83 17.75
C GLU A 160 -15.42 -4.01 16.79
N ASP A 161 -16.35 -4.96 16.89
CA ASP A 161 -16.41 -6.12 16.00
C ASP A 161 -17.34 -5.90 14.80
N LEU A 162 -18.14 -4.84 14.82
CA LEU A 162 -19.17 -4.59 13.81
C LEU A 162 -18.56 -3.95 12.55
N ILE A 163 -18.75 -4.58 11.40
CA ILE A 163 -18.33 -4.04 10.10
C ILE A 163 -19.22 -2.86 9.70
N ARG A 164 -18.61 -1.71 9.43
CA ARG A 164 -19.27 -0.42 9.11
C ARG A 164 -19.03 0.09 7.71
N SER A 165 -18.13 -0.55 6.96
CA SER A 165 -18.06 -0.44 5.50
C SER A 165 -17.43 -1.68 4.91
N ILE A 166 -17.81 -1.99 3.68
CA ILE A 166 -17.15 -2.96 2.81
C ILE A 166 -16.87 -2.27 1.48
N SER A 167 -15.64 -2.40 0.99
CA SER A 167 -15.24 -1.95 -0.34
C SER A 167 -14.54 -3.07 -1.08
N ILE A 168 -15.06 -3.43 -2.25
CA ILE A 168 -14.45 -4.39 -3.17
C ILE A 168 -13.84 -3.59 -4.32
N ASP A 169 -12.56 -3.83 -4.62
CA ASP A 169 -11.79 -3.15 -5.65
C ASP A 169 -11.45 -4.12 -6.78
N PHE A 170 -12.23 -4.05 -7.85
CA PHE A 170 -12.05 -4.86 -9.05
C PHE A 170 -10.80 -4.49 -9.85
N THR A 171 -10.23 -3.30 -9.63
CA THR A 171 -9.01 -2.87 -10.32
C THR A 171 -7.77 -3.62 -9.82
N LYS A 172 -7.90 -4.36 -8.70
CA LYS A 172 -6.83 -5.14 -8.07
C LYS A 172 -6.88 -6.62 -8.38
N PHE A 173 -7.85 -7.06 -9.18
CA PHE A 173 -8.00 -8.48 -9.48
C PHE A 173 -6.87 -8.96 -10.39
N ASP A 174 -6.40 -10.18 -10.14
CA ASP A 174 -5.41 -10.88 -10.96
C ASP A 174 -6.01 -11.29 -12.33
N ALA A 175 -7.32 -11.52 -12.39
CA ALA A 175 -8.08 -11.85 -13.60
C ALA A 175 -9.29 -10.93 -13.77
N ALA A 176 -9.76 -10.78 -15.00
CA ALA A 176 -10.87 -9.88 -15.30
C ALA A 176 -12.14 -10.29 -14.51
N PRO A 177 -12.76 -9.37 -13.75
CA PRO A 177 -14.02 -9.65 -13.05
C PRO A 177 -15.18 -9.80 -14.06
N PRO A 178 -16.35 -10.30 -13.61
CA PRO A 178 -17.59 -10.22 -14.40
C PRO A 178 -17.83 -8.78 -14.85
N SER A 179 -18.06 -8.55 -16.14
CA SER A 179 -18.24 -7.20 -16.68
C SER A 179 -19.69 -6.73 -16.65
N ASP A 180 -20.66 -7.64 -16.56
CA ASP A 180 -22.07 -7.30 -16.59
C ASP A 180 -22.60 -6.87 -15.22
N LEU A 181 -23.56 -5.95 -15.22
CA LEU A 181 -24.13 -5.39 -14.00
C LEU A 181 -24.92 -6.41 -13.18
N ASP A 182 -25.56 -7.40 -13.82
CA ASP A 182 -26.40 -8.38 -13.12
C ASP A 182 -25.56 -9.29 -12.22
N SER A 183 -24.44 -9.80 -12.73
CA SER A 183 -23.46 -10.58 -11.97
C SER A 183 -22.89 -9.78 -10.80
N ILE A 184 -22.59 -8.50 -11.01
CA ILE A 184 -22.06 -7.61 -9.96
C ILE A 184 -23.14 -7.32 -8.90
N LEU A 185 -24.40 -7.18 -9.29
CA LEU A 185 -25.52 -7.03 -8.35
C LEU A 185 -25.74 -8.30 -7.51
N ARG A 186 -25.64 -9.49 -8.11
CA ARG A 186 -25.69 -10.78 -7.38
C ARG A 186 -24.59 -10.88 -6.34
N LEU A 187 -23.34 -10.64 -6.75
CA LEU A 187 -22.20 -10.62 -5.82
C LEU A 187 -22.43 -9.58 -4.71
N THR A 188 -22.91 -8.39 -5.05
CA THR A 188 -23.17 -7.33 -4.06
C THR A 188 -24.23 -7.75 -3.04
N ALA A 189 -25.30 -8.43 -3.48
CA ALA A 189 -26.39 -8.90 -2.62
C ALA A 189 -25.90 -9.90 -1.56
N GLU A 190 -24.88 -10.72 -1.86
CA GLU A 190 -24.30 -11.65 -0.88
C GLU A 190 -23.74 -10.92 0.36
N TYR A 191 -23.25 -9.70 0.20
CA TYR A 191 -22.70 -8.87 1.27
C TYR A 191 -23.75 -8.03 2.03
N ILE A 192 -25.02 -8.09 1.62
CA ILE A 192 -26.10 -7.35 2.27
C ILE A 192 -26.68 -8.15 3.44
N PRO A 193 -26.78 -7.54 4.65
CA PRO A 193 -27.38 -8.18 5.81
C PRO A 193 -28.91 -8.07 5.72
N PHE A 194 -29.53 -8.83 4.81
CA PHE A 194 -30.98 -8.77 4.59
C PHE A 194 -31.81 -9.02 5.85
N ASP A 195 -31.31 -9.83 6.78
CA ASP A 195 -31.92 -10.04 8.11
C ASP A 195 -31.98 -8.75 8.94
N VAL A 196 -30.92 -7.94 8.91
CA VAL A 196 -30.89 -6.63 9.57
C VAL A 196 -31.77 -5.62 8.83
N LEU A 197 -31.73 -5.64 7.49
CA LEU A 197 -32.55 -4.74 6.67
C LEU A 197 -34.04 -5.02 6.85
N ASP A 198 -34.46 -6.29 6.83
CA ASP A 198 -35.84 -6.75 7.01
C ASP A 198 -36.42 -6.23 8.35
N GLN A 199 -35.58 -6.13 9.38
CA GLN A 199 -36.01 -5.71 10.71
C GLN A 199 -35.99 -4.19 10.92
N TYR A 200 -34.98 -3.48 10.40
CA TYR A 200 -34.71 -2.10 10.81
C TYR A 200 -34.75 -1.08 9.67
N TYR A 201 -34.70 -1.50 8.41
CA TYR A 201 -34.59 -0.63 7.25
C TYR A 201 -35.75 -0.81 6.28
N GLN A 202 -35.88 0.15 5.38
CA GLN A 202 -36.79 0.09 4.24
C GLN A 202 -36.06 0.58 2.99
N TYR A 203 -36.48 0.10 1.81
CA TYR A 203 -35.97 0.57 0.54
C TYR A 203 -36.19 2.08 0.39
N GLY A 204 -35.11 2.82 0.14
CA GLY A 204 -35.10 4.28 0.01
C GLY A 204 -35.11 4.77 -1.44
N GLY A 205 -34.71 3.90 -2.37
CA GLY A 205 -34.64 4.21 -3.80
C GLY A 205 -33.29 3.81 -4.41
N SER A 206 -33.24 3.93 -5.73
CA SER A 206 -32.03 3.73 -6.51
C SER A 206 -31.93 4.78 -7.60
N LYS A 207 -30.71 5.02 -8.09
CA LYS A 207 -30.46 5.92 -9.22
C LYS A 207 -29.14 5.59 -9.88
N LYS A 208 -29.01 6.00 -11.13
CA LYS A 208 -27.74 5.98 -11.85
C LYS A 208 -27.19 7.39 -11.89
N ILE A 209 -25.89 7.56 -11.65
CA ILE A 209 -25.17 8.82 -11.77
C ILE A 209 -24.17 8.69 -12.91
N VAL A 210 -24.13 9.65 -13.81
CA VAL A 210 -23.28 9.61 -15.02
C VAL A 210 -22.45 10.88 -15.12
N SER A 211 -21.17 10.75 -15.48
CA SER A 211 -20.29 11.88 -15.75
C SER A 211 -20.71 12.65 -17.01
N ASN A 212 -20.65 13.97 -16.96
CA ASN A 212 -20.99 14.85 -18.07
C ASN A 212 -19.82 15.04 -19.07
N ASP A 213 -18.59 14.78 -18.61
CA ASP A 213 -17.36 15.01 -19.39
C ASP A 213 -17.20 13.93 -20.46
N THR A 214 -17.31 14.32 -21.73
CA THR A 214 -17.17 13.43 -22.89
C THR A 214 -15.73 13.21 -23.33
N ASP A 215 -14.78 14.00 -22.82
CA ASP A 215 -13.37 13.93 -23.18
C ASP A 215 -12.58 12.99 -22.25
N LYS A 216 -13.27 12.42 -21.24
CA LYS A 216 -12.72 11.47 -20.28
C LYS A 216 -13.47 10.13 -20.34
N PRO A 217 -12.85 9.05 -19.84
CA PRO A 217 -13.54 7.79 -19.60
C PRO A 217 -14.88 8.02 -18.89
N ARG A 218 -15.95 7.46 -19.44
CA ARG A 218 -17.30 7.62 -18.93
C ARG A 218 -17.40 6.92 -17.58
N LYS A 219 -17.72 7.68 -16.54
CA LYS A 219 -17.93 7.16 -15.19
C LYS A 219 -19.41 7.02 -14.92
N GLU A 220 -19.80 5.85 -14.45
CA GLU A 220 -21.16 5.56 -14.04
C GLU A 220 -21.16 5.04 -12.60
N CYS A 221 -22.11 5.51 -11.78
CA CYS A 221 -22.31 5.00 -10.43
C CYS A 221 -23.76 4.56 -10.28
N TYR A 222 -23.96 3.29 -9.92
CA TYR A 222 -25.26 2.74 -9.57
C TYR A 222 -25.41 2.81 -8.07
N VAL A 223 -26.39 3.58 -7.59
CA VAL A 223 -26.60 3.85 -6.17
C VAL A 223 -27.91 3.22 -5.73
N ILE A 224 -27.88 2.42 -4.66
CA ILE A 224 -29.05 1.81 -4.04
C ILE A 224 -29.01 2.15 -2.55
N SER A 225 -30.09 2.69 -2.03
CA SER A 225 -30.16 3.20 -0.65
C SER A 225 -31.27 2.51 0.12
N TYR A 226 -30.96 2.12 1.36
CA TYR A 226 -31.92 1.69 2.37
C TYR A 226 -31.88 2.67 3.54
N HIS A 227 -33.04 3.04 4.05
CA HIS A 227 -33.15 4.01 5.14
C HIS A 227 -33.67 3.33 6.40
N LEU A 228 -33.12 3.73 7.54
CA LEU A 228 -33.66 3.33 8.84
C LEU A 228 -35.16 3.65 8.91
N THR A 229 -35.95 2.67 9.31
CA THR A 229 -37.36 2.90 9.66
C THR A 229 -37.46 3.75 10.93
N PRO A 230 -38.63 4.36 11.23
CA PRO A 230 -38.84 5.03 12.51
C PRO A 230 -38.55 4.12 13.72
N ASN A 231 -38.91 2.84 13.64
CA ASN A 231 -38.66 1.85 14.70
C ASN A 231 -37.17 1.53 14.84
N GLY A 232 -36.46 1.30 13.72
CA GLY A 232 -35.01 1.11 13.74
C GLY A 232 -34.26 2.35 14.26
N LYS A 233 -34.77 3.55 13.97
CA LYS A 233 -34.21 4.77 14.54
C LYS A 233 -34.38 4.85 16.04
N ASP A 234 -35.56 4.54 16.55
CA ASP A 234 -35.85 4.53 17.98
C ASP A 234 -35.00 3.47 18.71
N GLY A 235 -34.93 2.24 18.18
CA GLY A 235 -34.10 1.16 18.71
C GLY A 235 -32.62 1.52 18.80
N TYR A 236 -32.08 2.20 17.78
CA TYR A 236 -30.70 2.72 17.81
C TYR A 236 -30.48 3.72 18.96
N TYR A 237 -31.35 4.72 19.13
CA TYR A 237 -31.19 5.71 20.21
C TYR A 237 -31.40 5.13 21.61
N LYS A 238 -32.23 4.09 21.72
CA LYS A 238 -32.40 3.29 22.94
C LYS A 238 -31.28 2.29 23.19
N LYS A 239 -30.33 2.15 22.24
CA LYS A 239 -29.21 1.18 22.28
C LYS A 239 -29.66 -0.28 22.26
N GLU A 240 -30.80 -0.58 21.64
CA GLU A 240 -31.28 -1.95 21.41
C GLU A 240 -30.48 -2.66 20.30
N HIS A 241 -29.93 -1.87 19.36
CA HIS A 241 -28.98 -2.31 18.35
C HIS A 241 -28.00 -1.17 18.01
N GLN A 242 -27.01 -1.45 17.15
CA GLN A 242 -25.95 -0.50 16.78
C GLN A 242 -26.06 0.03 15.34
N TYR A 243 -27.02 -0.47 14.57
CA TYR A 243 -27.28 -0.06 13.19
C TYR A 243 -27.87 1.35 13.14
N SER A 244 -27.34 2.20 12.28
CA SER A 244 -27.74 3.60 12.22
C SER A 244 -27.78 4.11 10.79
N GLY A 245 -28.55 5.18 10.57
CA GLY A 245 -28.49 5.92 9.33
C GLY A 245 -29.04 5.18 8.11
N SER A 246 -28.39 5.36 6.95
CA SER A 246 -28.69 4.61 5.73
C SER A 246 -27.67 3.49 5.50
N VAL A 247 -28.09 2.45 4.77
CA VAL A 247 -27.17 1.54 4.09
C VAL A 247 -27.18 1.93 2.63
N ASP A 248 -26.04 2.43 2.15
CA ASP A 248 -25.87 2.87 0.77
C ASP A 248 -24.89 1.94 0.05
N VAL A 249 -25.34 1.43 -1.09
CA VAL A 249 -24.56 0.59 -2.00
C VAL A 249 -24.23 1.42 -3.22
N ILE A 250 -22.95 1.48 -3.58
CA ILE A 250 -22.43 2.24 -4.70
C ILE A 250 -21.55 1.33 -5.56
N ILE A 251 -22.01 1.06 -6.78
CA ILE A 251 -21.26 0.28 -7.76
C ILE A 251 -20.73 1.23 -8.82
N THR A 252 -19.41 1.30 -8.99
CA THR A 252 -18.77 2.22 -9.93
C THR A 252 -18.26 1.49 -11.16
N TYR A 253 -18.55 2.05 -12.32
CA TYR A 253 -18.04 1.62 -13.61
C TYR A 253 -17.25 2.75 -14.28
N THR A 254 -16.21 2.37 -15.02
CA THR A 254 -15.51 3.23 -15.97
C THR A 254 -15.50 2.53 -17.32
N ASP A 255 -16.04 3.17 -18.36
CA ASP A 255 -16.13 2.59 -19.72
C ASP A 255 -16.66 1.14 -19.74
N ASN A 256 -17.78 0.90 -19.06
CA ASN A 256 -18.42 -0.43 -18.91
C ASN A 256 -17.56 -1.49 -18.20
N THR A 257 -16.47 -1.09 -17.54
CA THR A 257 -15.66 -1.99 -16.70
C THR A 257 -15.95 -1.70 -15.22
N PRO A 258 -16.35 -2.69 -14.41
CA PRO A 258 -16.58 -2.47 -12.99
C PRO A 258 -15.26 -2.10 -12.30
N GLN A 259 -15.34 -1.15 -11.38
CA GLN A 259 -14.20 -0.63 -10.64
C GLN A 259 -14.33 -0.96 -9.17
N TYR A 260 -15.47 -0.60 -8.56
CA TYR A 260 -15.66 -0.71 -7.12
C TYR A 260 -17.09 -1.09 -6.76
N ILE A 261 -17.26 -1.87 -5.70
CA ILE A 261 -18.49 -1.92 -4.89
C ILE A 261 -18.16 -1.27 -3.55
N ASN A 262 -18.99 -0.34 -3.09
CA ASN A 262 -18.92 0.21 -1.74
C ASN A 262 -20.27 0.01 -1.04
N ILE A 263 -20.25 -0.58 0.14
CA ILE A 263 -21.41 -0.72 1.03
C ILE A 263 -21.07 0.01 2.32
N GLN A 264 -21.77 1.11 2.60
CA GLN A 264 -21.39 2.02 3.68
C GLN A 264 -22.56 2.86 4.20
N PHE A 265 -22.32 3.58 5.30
CA PHE A 265 -23.23 4.61 5.78
C PHE A 265 -23.08 5.90 4.98
N GLY A 266 -24.16 6.34 4.34
CA GLY A 266 -24.22 7.60 3.62
C GLY A 266 -23.55 7.55 2.24
N THR A 267 -24.07 8.37 1.33
CA THR A 267 -23.39 8.64 0.06
C THR A 267 -22.25 9.64 0.26
N PRO A 268 -21.13 9.53 -0.48
CA PRO A 268 -20.07 10.52 -0.49
C PRO A 268 -20.59 11.95 -0.75
N LYS A 269 -19.99 12.94 -0.10
CA LYS A 269 -20.43 14.35 -0.16
C LYS A 269 -20.57 14.88 -1.60
N TRP A 270 -19.73 14.44 -2.53
CA TRP A 270 -19.77 14.89 -3.93
C TRP A 270 -21.09 14.48 -4.62
N MET A 271 -21.71 13.36 -4.22
CA MET A 271 -22.99 12.91 -4.77
C MET A 271 -24.16 13.82 -4.40
N GLY A 272 -24.03 14.63 -3.35
CA GLY A 272 -25.00 15.67 -3.00
C GLY A 272 -24.94 16.91 -3.89
N PHE A 273 -23.91 17.03 -4.73
CA PHE A 273 -23.67 18.20 -5.58
C PHE A 273 -23.31 17.82 -7.02
N LEU A 274 -24.09 16.91 -7.63
CA LEU A 274 -23.80 16.32 -8.95
C LEU A 274 -23.44 17.34 -10.02
N SER A 275 -24.30 18.35 -10.25
CA SER A 275 -24.07 19.35 -11.29
C SER A 275 -22.76 20.13 -11.10
N LYS A 276 -22.42 20.50 -9.86
CA LYS A 276 -21.15 21.18 -9.55
C LYS A 276 -19.93 20.30 -9.78
N ASN A 277 -20.09 18.99 -9.67
CA ASN A 277 -19.04 18.00 -9.84
C ASN A 277 -18.99 17.42 -11.26
N GLY A 278 -19.79 17.94 -12.20
CA GLY A 278 -19.81 17.46 -13.59
C GLY A 278 -20.52 16.11 -13.74
N TYR A 279 -21.57 15.86 -12.96
CA TYR A 279 -22.42 14.68 -13.07
C TYR A 279 -23.89 15.06 -13.20
N HIS A 280 -24.70 14.11 -13.69
CA HIS A 280 -26.15 14.15 -13.62
C HIS A 280 -26.70 12.81 -13.12
N SER A 281 -27.97 12.79 -12.74
CA SER A 281 -28.67 11.56 -12.37
C SER A 281 -29.57 11.12 -13.50
N GLU A 282 -29.59 9.83 -13.77
CA GLU A 282 -30.55 9.15 -14.63
C GLU A 282 -31.46 8.27 -13.76
N GLU A 283 -32.71 8.11 -14.19
CA GLU A 283 -33.66 7.22 -13.51
C GLU A 283 -33.23 5.76 -13.73
N TRP A 284 -33.12 5.01 -12.64
CA TRP A 284 -32.76 3.61 -12.67
C TRP A 284 -33.32 2.94 -11.43
N ASN A 285 -34.05 1.86 -11.62
CA ASN A 285 -34.77 1.15 -10.56
C ASN A 285 -34.14 -0.21 -10.34
N CYS A 286 -33.63 -0.43 -9.13
CA CYS A 286 -33.04 -1.69 -8.70
C CYS A 286 -33.16 -1.82 -7.19
N ASN A 287 -33.66 -2.97 -6.74
CA ASN A 287 -33.70 -3.33 -5.33
C ASN A 287 -32.90 -4.63 -5.14
N LEU A 288 -31.93 -4.65 -4.22
CA LEU A 288 -31.09 -5.85 -4.03
C LEU A 288 -31.87 -7.03 -3.44
N TYR A 289 -33.07 -6.79 -2.89
CA TYR A 289 -33.99 -7.88 -2.53
C TYR A 289 -34.35 -8.78 -3.72
N ASP A 290 -34.27 -8.29 -4.96
CA ASP A 290 -34.52 -9.08 -6.17
C ASP A 290 -33.39 -10.08 -6.47
N TYR A 291 -32.29 -9.99 -5.72
CA TYR A 291 -31.05 -10.76 -5.87
C TYR A 291 -30.72 -11.64 -4.65
N ARG A 292 -31.63 -11.72 -3.67
CA ARG A 292 -31.48 -12.51 -2.44
C ARG A 292 -31.55 -14.02 -2.68
#